data_AF-A0A9D1KB12-F1
#
_entry.id   AF-A0A9D1KB12-F1
#
_cell.length_a   1.000
_cell.length_b   1.000
_cell.length_c   1.000
_cell.angle_alpha   90.00
_cell.angle_beta   90.00
_cell.angle_gamma   90.00
#
_symmetry.space_group_name_H-M   'P 1'
#
loop_
_entity.id
_entity.type
_entity.pdbx_description
1 polymer ?
#
loop_
_entity_poly.entity_id
_entity_poly.type
_entity_poly.pdbx_seq_one_letter_code
_entity_poly.pdbx_strand_id
1 'polypeptide(L)'
;MRFIPDHYLQVRDLKIYNKKVKNSFKLVALGDLHISKLVDNRKLDPIKFQLDSEKADYHVFLGDLIDTPKELDKNDKKRELIDLIKVSANMAPTMIILGSHDYVIEEKDKKIISYIREYWEDVDNIDNVYLLNNSYFKDNNVMFMGYIQTFDYYYNMEKSHYENLEAFYDDFITYPELYKNLPKDVVNIGLIHSPEYAKLKKNIELLKEYDLLIGGHTHDGCIPFGIGNFRWGLISPKKEFFPKDVRGFRTLDTGTDLLINGGIVKIQNCAPTILHPLNHLCPMQMDTITFTCEEQETGISKKLIYTKK
;
A
#
# COMPACT_ATOMS: atom_id res chain seq x y z
N MET A 1 -8.24 33.75 -1.38
CA MET A 1 -7.66 33.00 -2.50
C MET A 1 -7.45 31.55 -2.06
N ARG A 2 -8.37 30.64 -2.40
CA ARG A 2 -8.31 29.22 -2.00
C ARG A 2 -7.81 28.43 -3.22
N PHE A 3 -6.50 28.52 -3.49
CA PHE A 3 -5.90 28.10 -4.77
C PHE A 3 -5.27 26.70 -4.77
N ILE A 4 -5.44 25.92 -3.71
CA ILE A 4 -4.90 24.56 -3.66
C ILE A 4 -6.08 23.62 -3.42
N PRO A 5 -6.41 22.71 -4.36
CA PRO A 5 -7.44 21.71 -4.14
C PRO A 5 -6.97 20.82 -2.98
N ASP A 6 -7.69 20.82 -1.88
CA ASP A 6 -7.42 20.00 -0.68
C ASP A 6 -7.64 18.48 -0.95
N HIS A 7 -8.14 18.12 -2.13
CA HIS A 7 -8.71 16.79 -2.40
C HIS A 7 -8.47 16.29 -3.83
N TYR A 8 -7.41 16.68 -4.52
CA TYR A 8 -7.16 16.11 -5.84
C TYR A 8 -6.47 14.74 -5.74
N LEU A 9 -6.97 13.80 -6.53
CA LEU A 9 -6.51 12.43 -6.61
C LEU A 9 -5.67 12.28 -7.89
N GLN A 10 -4.52 11.66 -7.80
CA GLN A 10 -3.71 11.28 -8.94
C GLN A 10 -3.74 9.76 -9.06
N VAL A 11 -4.13 9.26 -10.22
CA VAL A 11 -4.04 7.83 -10.54
C VAL A 11 -2.85 7.64 -11.46
N ARG A 12 -1.96 6.70 -11.12
CA ARG A 12 -0.92 6.21 -12.03
C ARG A 12 -1.43 4.94 -12.68
N ASP A 13 -1.48 4.94 -14.01
CA ASP A 13 -1.87 3.78 -14.79
C ASP A 13 -0.61 3.06 -15.27
N LEU A 14 -0.54 1.75 -14.98
CA LEU A 14 0.52 0.84 -15.40
C LEU A 14 -0.07 -0.24 -16.30
N LYS A 15 0.54 -0.47 -17.46
CA LYS A 15 0.21 -1.60 -18.34
C LYS A 15 1.43 -2.50 -18.45
N ILE A 16 1.34 -3.71 -17.91
CA ILE A 16 2.44 -4.67 -17.79
C ILE A 16 2.11 -5.91 -18.64
N TYR A 17 2.96 -6.20 -19.63
CA TYR A 17 2.90 -7.47 -20.33
C TYR A 17 3.40 -8.60 -19.42
N ASN A 18 2.66 -9.70 -19.34
CA ASN A 18 3.15 -10.91 -18.69
C ASN A 18 2.65 -12.16 -19.42
N LYS A 19 3.58 -13.04 -19.80
CA LYS A 19 3.30 -14.27 -20.55
C LYS A 19 2.35 -15.26 -19.85
N LYS A 20 2.18 -15.15 -18.53
CA LYS A 20 1.25 -15.99 -17.75
C LYS A 20 -0.20 -15.52 -17.87
N VAL A 21 -0.43 -14.30 -18.36
CA VAL A 21 -1.76 -13.71 -18.54
C VAL A 21 -2.45 -14.36 -19.73
N LYS A 22 -3.61 -14.96 -19.49
CA LYS A 22 -4.46 -15.54 -20.55
C LYS A 22 -5.46 -14.53 -21.08
N ASN A 23 -6.11 -13.81 -20.17
CA ASN A 23 -7.00 -12.70 -20.44
C ASN A 23 -6.52 -11.51 -19.63
N SER A 24 -6.49 -10.33 -20.25
CA SER A 24 -6.09 -9.11 -19.56
C SER A 24 -7.00 -8.85 -18.36
N PHE A 25 -6.39 -8.47 -17.24
CA PHE A 25 -7.10 -8.11 -16.02
C PHE A 25 -6.47 -6.88 -15.40
N LYS A 26 -7.23 -6.21 -14.54
CA LYS A 26 -6.88 -4.93 -13.94
C LYS A 26 -7.07 -4.98 -12.44
N LEU A 27 -6.17 -4.36 -11.72
CA LEU A 27 -6.30 -4.16 -10.29
C LEU A 27 -6.06 -2.70 -9.92
N VAL A 28 -6.68 -2.26 -8.82
CA VAL A 28 -6.41 -0.96 -8.22
C VAL A 28 -5.73 -1.16 -6.87
N ALA A 29 -4.63 -0.46 -6.64
CA ALA A 29 -3.87 -0.50 -5.41
C ALA A 29 -3.83 0.88 -4.72
N LEU A 30 -4.03 0.88 -3.40
CA LEU A 30 -3.95 2.06 -2.54
C LEU A 30 -3.51 1.65 -1.14
N GLY A 31 -2.89 2.58 -0.40
CA GLY A 31 -2.47 2.38 0.98
C GLY A 31 -2.33 3.72 1.69
N ASP A 32 -1.80 3.68 2.92
CA ASP A 32 -1.47 4.87 3.71
C ASP A 32 -2.69 5.83 3.79
N LEU A 33 -3.87 5.25 4.06
CA LEU A 33 -5.10 6.01 4.23
C LEU A 33 -5.05 6.84 5.50
N HIS A 34 -4.45 6.30 6.57
CA HIS A 34 -4.41 6.91 7.90
C HIS A 34 -5.75 7.52 8.33
N ILE A 35 -6.82 6.73 8.26
CA ILE A 35 -8.15 7.14 8.72
C ILE A 35 -8.04 7.69 10.14
N SER A 36 -8.45 8.94 10.30
CA SER A 36 -8.23 9.77 11.48
C SER A 36 -9.10 11.03 11.38
N LYS A 37 -8.87 12.03 12.25
CA LYS A 37 -9.52 13.35 12.09
C LYS A 37 -9.11 14.12 10.83
N LEU A 38 -8.00 13.77 10.18
CA LEU A 38 -7.56 14.40 8.92
C LEU A 38 -8.20 13.79 7.68
N VAL A 39 -8.86 12.63 7.85
CA VAL A 39 -9.44 11.83 6.77
C VAL A 39 -10.87 11.53 7.15
N ASP A 40 -11.78 12.24 6.51
CA ASP A 40 -13.22 12.03 6.61
C ASP A 40 -13.79 11.70 5.22
N ASN A 41 -15.12 11.60 5.14
CA ASN A 41 -15.82 11.29 3.89
C ASN A 41 -15.48 12.23 2.72
N ARG A 42 -15.02 13.46 2.95
CA ARG A 42 -14.59 14.35 1.86
C ARG A 42 -13.35 13.83 1.13
N LYS A 43 -12.53 13.00 1.79
CA LYS A 43 -11.42 12.27 1.17
C LYS A 43 -11.81 10.86 0.76
N LEU A 44 -12.60 10.17 1.58
CA LEU A 44 -12.97 8.77 1.32
C LEU A 44 -13.94 8.61 0.16
N ASP A 45 -14.91 9.51 0.00
CA ASP A 45 -15.91 9.39 -1.07
C ASP A 45 -15.28 9.49 -2.47
N PRO A 46 -14.36 10.44 -2.74
CA PRO A 46 -13.56 10.41 -3.96
C PRO A 46 -12.84 9.09 -4.25
N ILE A 47 -12.30 8.44 -3.21
CA ILE A 47 -11.61 7.17 -3.34
C ILE A 47 -12.61 6.08 -3.72
N LYS A 48 -13.77 6.01 -3.06
CA LYS A 48 -14.87 5.10 -3.39
C LYS A 48 -15.36 5.29 -4.82
N PHE A 49 -15.56 6.54 -5.25
CA PHE A 49 -15.94 6.85 -6.63
C PHE A 49 -14.85 6.44 -7.62
N GLN A 50 -13.59 6.66 -7.29
CA GLN A 50 -12.50 6.26 -8.16
C GLN A 50 -12.42 4.74 -8.30
N LEU A 51 -12.52 3.99 -7.20
CA LEU A 51 -12.57 2.53 -7.19
C LEU A 51 -13.68 2.01 -8.13
N ASP A 52 -14.89 2.58 -8.05
CA ASP A 52 -15.98 2.20 -8.96
C ASP A 52 -15.66 2.56 -10.43
N SER A 53 -15.11 3.75 -10.66
CA SER A 53 -14.84 4.24 -12.01
C SER A 53 -13.76 3.47 -12.73
N GLU A 54 -12.78 2.93 -11.98
CA GLU A 54 -11.70 2.15 -12.57
C GLU A 54 -12.18 0.80 -13.05
N LYS A 55 -13.32 0.25 -12.57
CA LYS A 55 -13.86 -1.05 -13.01
C LYS A 55 -12.78 -2.14 -13.02
N ALA A 56 -12.08 -2.28 -11.90
CA ALA A 56 -11.02 -3.25 -11.73
C ALA A 56 -11.56 -4.63 -11.38
N ASP A 57 -10.82 -5.67 -11.75
CA ASP A 57 -11.11 -7.06 -11.38
C ASP A 57 -10.68 -7.37 -9.95
N TYR A 58 -9.77 -6.56 -9.37
CA TYR A 58 -9.30 -6.70 -8.00
C TYR A 58 -9.01 -5.34 -7.35
N HIS A 59 -9.19 -5.26 -6.04
CA HIS A 59 -8.76 -4.11 -5.23
C HIS A 59 -7.73 -4.55 -4.17
N VAL A 60 -6.72 -3.72 -3.94
CA VAL A 60 -5.61 -4.01 -3.05
C VAL A 60 -5.38 -2.86 -2.08
N PHE A 61 -5.46 -3.15 -0.78
CA PHE A 61 -5.16 -2.24 0.32
C PHE A 61 -3.81 -2.59 0.92
N LEU A 62 -2.84 -1.68 0.78
CA LEU A 62 -1.43 -1.91 1.06
C LEU A 62 -1.02 -1.63 2.51
N GLY A 63 -1.95 -1.56 3.45
CA GLY A 63 -1.68 -1.25 4.86
C GLY A 63 -1.67 0.25 5.20
N ASP A 64 -1.48 0.52 6.48
CA ASP A 64 -1.64 1.84 7.13
C ASP A 64 -3.01 2.46 6.83
N LEU A 65 -4.06 1.65 7.02
CA LEU A 65 -5.44 2.04 6.78
C LEU A 65 -5.96 3.01 7.84
N ILE A 66 -5.51 2.85 9.08
CA ILE A 66 -5.80 3.74 10.22
C ILE A 66 -4.54 4.47 10.68
N ASP A 67 -4.70 5.66 11.29
CA ASP A 67 -3.54 6.43 11.79
C ASP A 67 -2.91 5.81 13.03
N THR A 68 -3.71 5.14 13.87
CA THR A 68 -3.25 4.30 14.98
C THR A 68 -4.37 3.30 15.30
N PRO A 69 -4.08 2.18 16.00
CA PRO A 69 -5.12 1.25 16.44
C PRO A 69 -6.20 1.90 17.33
N LYS A 70 -5.87 2.99 18.05
CA LYS A 70 -6.82 3.77 18.87
C LYS A 70 -7.90 4.48 18.06
N GLU A 71 -7.74 4.61 16.74
CA GLU A 71 -8.80 5.14 15.89
C GLU A 71 -9.99 4.18 15.82
N LEU A 72 -9.78 2.87 15.98
CA LEU A 72 -10.85 1.87 15.97
C LEU A 72 -11.74 1.89 17.22
N ASP A 73 -11.29 2.51 18.31
CA ASP A 73 -12.12 2.74 19.51
C ASP A 73 -13.22 3.78 19.24
N LYS A 74 -13.08 4.57 18.16
CA LYS A 74 -14.06 5.59 17.77
C LYS A 74 -15.03 4.99 16.75
N ASN A 75 -16.31 4.92 17.13
CA ASN A 75 -17.35 4.30 16.30
C ASN A 75 -17.48 4.91 14.89
N ASP A 76 -17.25 6.21 14.73
CA ASP A 76 -17.27 6.88 13.43
C ASP A 76 -16.12 6.42 12.53
N LYS A 77 -14.89 6.35 13.06
CA LYS A 77 -13.70 5.91 12.33
C LYS A 77 -13.75 4.43 11.99
N LYS A 78 -14.18 3.58 12.92
CA LYS A 78 -14.46 2.15 12.63
C LYS A 78 -15.47 2.02 11.49
N ARG A 79 -16.56 2.79 11.51
CA ARG A 79 -17.57 2.76 10.45
C ARG A 79 -17.03 3.25 9.10
N GLU A 80 -16.23 4.32 9.08
CA GLU A 80 -15.61 4.83 7.85
C GLU A 80 -14.69 3.79 7.18
N LEU A 81 -13.87 3.09 7.96
CA LEU A 81 -13.02 2.01 7.47
C LEU A 81 -13.85 0.85 6.90
N ILE A 82 -14.81 0.35 7.68
CA ILE A 82 -15.64 -0.80 7.28
C ILE A 82 -16.51 -0.46 6.06
N ASP A 83 -17.03 0.76 5.98
CA ASP A 83 -17.80 1.23 4.82
C ASP A 83 -16.94 1.24 3.55
N LEU A 84 -15.72 1.81 3.62
CA LEU A 84 -14.79 1.79 2.48
C LEU A 84 -14.47 0.36 2.03
N ILE A 85 -14.16 -0.55 2.97
CA ILE A 85 -13.83 -1.94 2.66
C ILE A 85 -15.03 -2.65 2.02
N LYS A 86 -16.24 -2.49 2.58
CA LYS A 86 -17.46 -3.09 2.02
C LYS A 86 -17.78 -2.55 0.63
N VAL A 87 -17.64 -1.25 0.41
CA VAL A 87 -17.83 -0.62 -0.90
C VAL A 87 -16.85 -1.22 -1.91
N SER A 88 -15.57 -1.39 -1.51
CA SER A 88 -14.56 -2.04 -2.35
C SER A 88 -14.92 -3.50 -2.66
N ALA A 89 -15.28 -4.30 -1.64
CA ALA A 89 -15.56 -5.71 -1.77
C ALA A 89 -16.82 -6.01 -2.59
N ASN A 90 -17.80 -5.08 -2.58
CA ASN A 90 -18.98 -5.15 -3.45
C ASN A 90 -18.65 -4.96 -4.93
N MET A 91 -17.52 -4.34 -5.26
CA MET A 91 -17.08 -4.08 -6.64
C MET A 91 -16.19 -5.21 -7.18
N ALA A 92 -15.24 -5.66 -6.37
CA ALA A 92 -14.24 -6.65 -6.74
C ALA A 92 -13.64 -7.35 -5.51
N PRO A 93 -13.09 -8.58 -5.65
CA PRO A 93 -12.26 -9.20 -4.62
C PRO A 93 -11.23 -8.22 -4.06
N THR A 94 -11.25 -8.04 -2.74
CA THR A 94 -10.47 -7.01 -2.05
C THR A 94 -9.43 -7.66 -1.15
N MET A 95 -8.16 -7.54 -1.55
CA MET A 95 -7.02 -8.02 -0.77
C MET A 95 -6.51 -6.93 0.16
N ILE A 96 -6.26 -7.28 1.41
CA ILE A 96 -5.79 -6.34 2.43
C ILE A 96 -4.54 -6.91 3.09
N ILE A 97 -3.48 -6.11 3.17
CA ILE A 97 -2.37 -6.34 4.08
C ILE A 97 -2.36 -5.25 5.15
N LEU A 98 -1.69 -5.53 6.28
CA LEU A 98 -1.56 -4.56 7.37
C LEU A 98 -0.19 -3.88 7.35
N GLY A 99 -0.21 -2.58 7.60
CA GLY A 99 0.98 -1.77 7.88
C GLY A 99 1.21 -1.61 9.39
N SER A 100 2.29 -0.95 9.79
CA SER A 100 2.61 -0.81 11.21
C SER A 100 1.56 -0.01 11.97
N HIS A 101 0.96 1.02 11.36
CA HIS A 101 -0.06 1.84 12.01
C HIS A 101 -1.38 1.08 12.26
N ASP A 102 -1.59 -0.05 11.59
CA ASP A 102 -2.80 -0.87 11.72
C ASP A 102 -2.79 -1.77 12.98
N TYR A 103 -1.61 -2.07 13.53
CA TYR A 103 -1.47 -3.01 14.65
C TYR A 103 -0.45 -2.57 15.72
N VAL A 104 0.27 -1.47 15.53
CA VAL A 104 1.24 -0.95 16.51
C VAL A 104 0.69 0.28 17.22
N ILE A 105 0.69 0.27 18.55
CA ILE A 105 0.40 1.43 19.38
C ILE A 105 1.71 2.00 19.93
N GLU A 106 1.97 3.28 19.65
CA GLU A 106 2.96 4.09 20.34
C GLU A 106 2.30 4.90 21.47
N GLU A 107 2.67 4.59 22.70
CA GLU A 107 2.24 5.35 23.87
C GLU A 107 3.11 6.59 24.11
N LYS A 108 2.58 7.54 24.89
CA LYS A 108 3.25 8.83 25.19
C LYS A 108 4.60 8.68 25.91
N ASP A 109 4.80 7.57 26.61
CA ASP A 109 6.05 7.20 27.29
C ASP A 109 7.03 6.45 26.36
N LYS A 110 6.77 6.45 25.04
CA LYS A 110 7.47 5.63 24.03
C LYS A 110 7.35 4.13 24.26
N LYS A 111 6.40 3.70 25.09
CA LYS A 111 6.08 2.29 25.16
C LYS A 111 5.34 1.90 23.89
N ILE A 112 5.95 0.99 23.14
CA ILE A 112 5.33 0.43 21.95
C ILE A 112 4.74 -0.93 22.28
N ILE A 113 3.50 -1.14 21.86
CA ILE A 113 2.68 -2.33 22.12
C ILE A 113 2.11 -2.80 20.78
N SER A 114 2.25 -4.10 20.50
CA SER A 114 1.49 -4.75 19.42
C SER A 114 0.06 -4.95 19.91
N TYR A 115 -0.91 -4.38 19.20
CA TYR A 115 -2.32 -4.41 19.52
C TYR A 115 -3.15 -4.79 18.28
N ILE A 116 -4.15 -5.64 18.53
CA ILE A 116 -5.29 -6.00 17.67
C ILE A 116 -5.05 -7.09 16.63
N ARG A 117 -5.55 -8.29 16.95
CA ARG A 117 -6.09 -9.22 15.95
C ARG A 117 -7.63 -9.16 15.88
N GLU A 118 -8.33 -8.97 17.00
CA GLU A 118 -9.81 -9.07 17.07
C GLU A 118 -10.58 -8.19 16.06
N TYR A 119 -10.21 -6.92 15.84
CA TYR A 119 -10.93 -6.07 14.87
C TYR A 119 -10.64 -6.44 13.42
N TRP A 120 -9.46 -6.98 13.13
CA TRP A 120 -9.11 -7.41 11.79
C TRP A 120 -9.80 -8.75 11.45
N GLU A 121 -10.17 -9.54 12.45
CA GLU A 121 -11.07 -10.69 12.27
C GLU A 121 -12.47 -10.24 11.81
N ASP A 122 -13.02 -9.14 12.33
CA ASP A 122 -14.28 -8.56 11.81
C ASP A 122 -14.17 -8.18 10.32
N VAL A 123 -13.00 -7.69 9.90
CA VAL A 123 -12.72 -7.31 8.50
C VAL A 123 -12.62 -8.54 7.61
N ASP A 124 -11.95 -9.59 8.07
CA ASP A 124 -11.77 -10.84 7.32
C ASP A 124 -13.10 -11.62 7.17
N ASN A 125 -14.08 -11.37 8.05
CA ASN A 125 -15.43 -11.92 7.94
C ASN A 125 -16.34 -11.18 6.93
N ILE A 126 -15.85 -10.13 6.26
CA ILE A 126 -16.62 -9.44 5.22
C ILE A 126 -16.53 -10.26 3.92
N ASP A 127 -17.68 -10.57 3.33
CA ASP A 127 -17.74 -11.27 2.05
C ASP A 127 -16.86 -10.59 0.98
N ASN A 128 -16.09 -11.40 0.25
CA ASN A 128 -15.19 -10.96 -0.83
C ASN A 128 -13.99 -10.08 -0.37
N VAL A 129 -13.72 -10.05 0.93
CA VAL A 129 -12.49 -9.51 1.52
C VAL A 129 -11.55 -10.67 1.84
N TYR A 130 -10.26 -10.44 1.62
CA TYR A 130 -9.19 -11.39 1.93
C TYR A 130 -8.10 -10.67 2.71
N LEU A 131 -8.06 -10.89 4.03
CA LEU A 131 -6.99 -10.37 4.86
C LEU A 131 -5.75 -11.27 4.75
N LEU A 132 -4.72 -10.78 4.06
CA LEU A 132 -3.52 -11.55 3.73
C LEU A 132 -2.42 -11.36 4.78
N ASN A 133 -2.62 -11.98 5.95
CA ASN A 133 -1.66 -11.97 7.05
C ASN A 133 -0.74 -13.19 6.98
N ASN A 134 0.41 -13.04 6.30
CA ASN A 134 1.34 -14.14 6.01
C ASN A 134 0.64 -15.30 5.30
N SER A 135 -0.19 -14.94 4.32
CA SER A 135 -1.03 -15.88 3.58
C SER A 135 -1.15 -15.41 2.14
N TYR A 136 -1.92 -16.15 1.34
CA TYR A 136 -2.14 -15.82 -0.06
C TYR A 136 -3.59 -16.07 -0.47
N PHE A 137 -4.04 -15.30 -1.46
CA PHE A 137 -5.21 -15.59 -2.27
C PHE A 137 -4.77 -16.07 -3.64
N LYS A 138 -5.51 -17.01 -4.24
CA LYS A 138 -5.27 -17.46 -5.61
C LYS A 138 -6.59 -17.76 -6.32
N ASP A 139 -6.66 -17.34 -7.57
CA ASP A 139 -7.66 -17.80 -8.53
C ASP A 139 -7.02 -18.28 -9.85
N ASN A 140 -7.80 -18.28 -10.93
CA ASN A 140 -7.38 -18.73 -12.25
C ASN A 140 -6.47 -17.76 -13.01
N ASN A 141 -6.38 -16.49 -12.58
CA ASN A 141 -5.63 -15.43 -13.24
C ASN A 141 -4.38 -15.04 -12.45
N VAL A 142 -4.50 -15.00 -11.12
CA VAL A 142 -3.51 -14.36 -10.25
C VAL A 142 -3.40 -15.03 -8.88
N MET A 143 -2.21 -14.97 -8.31
CA MET A 143 -1.94 -15.20 -6.89
C MET A 143 -1.51 -13.88 -6.27
N PHE A 144 -2.14 -13.50 -5.16
CA PHE A 144 -1.70 -12.41 -4.29
C PHE A 144 -1.11 -13.01 -3.02
N MET A 145 0.15 -12.71 -2.72
CA MET A 145 0.74 -12.95 -1.41
C MET A 145 0.64 -11.68 -0.57
N GLY A 146 0.31 -11.82 0.71
CA GLY A 146 0.46 -10.76 1.70
C GLY A 146 1.39 -11.18 2.84
N TYR A 147 2.35 -10.31 3.14
CA TYR A 147 3.28 -10.49 4.24
C TYR A 147 3.20 -9.29 5.18
N ILE A 148 2.93 -9.56 6.46
CA ILE A 148 2.91 -8.56 7.52
C ILE A 148 4.31 -8.43 8.11
N GLN A 149 4.95 -7.29 7.85
CA GLN A 149 6.26 -7.00 8.42
C GLN A 149 6.14 -6.83 9.93
N THR A 150 7.02 -7.49 10.67
CA THR A 150 6.94 -7.62 12.13
C THR A 150 7.22 -6.32 12.88
N PHE A 151 6.92 -6.33 14.17
CA PHE A 151 7.30 -5.26 15.08
C PHE A 151 8.81 -4.98 15.04
N ASP A 152 9.63 -6.04 15.08
CA ASP A 152 11.10 -5.93 15.05
C ASP A 152 11.63 -5.41 13.72
N TYR A 153 10.84 -5.52 12.64
CA TYR A 153 11.14 -4.84 11.39
C TYR A 153 11.07 -3.32 11.54
N TYR A 154 10.03 -2.78 12.19
CA TYR A 154 9.78 -1.33 12.29
C TYR A 154 10.38 -0.63 13.53
N TYR A 155 10.73 -1.39 14.58
CA TYR A 155 11.14 -0.82 15.88
C TYR A 155 12.29 -1.57 16.57
N ASN A 156 13.33 -0.84 17.00
CA ASN A 156 14.52 -1.47 17.57
C ASN A 156 14.37 -1.71 19.09
N MET A 157 15.40 -2.29 19.72
CA MET A 157 15.42 -2.53 21.17
C MET A 157 15.22 -1.26 22.02
N GLU A 158 15.58 -0.09 21.49
CA GLU A 158 15.35 1.22 22.12
C GLU A 158 14.01 1.86 21.73
N LYS A 159 13.18 1.13 20.95
CA LYS A 159 11.87 1.54 20.46
C LYS A 159 11.89 2.82 19.63
N SER A 160 12.98 3.06 18.89
CA SER A 160 13.00 4.08 17.84
C SER A 160 12.60 3.47 16.49
N HIS A 161 11.86 4.25 15.70
CA HIS A 161 11.57 3.94 14.30
C HIS A 161 12.86 3.61 13.53
N TYR A 162 12.95 2.39 13.05
CA TYR A 162 14.02 1.91 12.18
C TYR A 162 13.42 0.84 11.26
N GLU A 163 14.02 0.60 10.10
CA GLU A 163 13.68 -0.62 9.38
C GLU A 163 14.84 -1.60 9.57
N ASN A 164 14.57 -2.90 9.71
CA ASN A 164 15.61 -3.92 9.90
C ASN A 164 15.63 -4.98 8.80
N LEU A 165 16.75 -5.04 8.05
CA LEU A 165 17.00 -6.02 6.99
C LEU A 165 16.95 -7.47 7.51
N GLU A 166 17.63 -7.74 8.62
CA GLU A 166 17.75 -9.09 9.17
C GLU A 166 16.40 -9.56 9.72
N ALA A 167 15.67 -8.68 10.41
CA ALA A 167 14.33 -9.00 10.92
C ALA A 167 13.34 -9.35 9.80
N PHE A 168 13.42 -8.67 8.64
CA PHE A 168 12.61 -9.05 7.47
C PHE A 168 12.93 -10.49 7.05
N TYR A 169 14.21 -10.78 6.83
CA TYR A 169 14.62 -12.09 6.31
C TYR A 169 14.26 -13.20 7.28
N ASP A 170 14.67 -13.03 8.54
CA ASP A 170 14.59 -14.08 9.56
C ASP A 170 13.13 -14.46 9.84
N ASP A 171 12.20 -13.50 9.76
CA ASP A 171 10.77 -13.78 9.84
C ASP A 171 10.21 -14.36 8.53
N PHE A 172 10.52 -13.77 7.37
CA PHE A 172 9.95 -14.21 6.08
C PHE A 172 10.31 -15.66 5.74
N ILE A 173 11.51 -16.15 6.09
CA ILE A 173 11.90 -17.54 5.85
C ILE A 173 11.09 -18.56 6.66
N THR A 174 10.37 -18.12 7.70
CA THR A 174 9.49 -19.00 8.49
C THR A 174 8.20 -19.35 7.77
N TYR A 175 7.88 -18.66 6.67
CA TYR A 175 6.70 -18.86 5.82
C TYR A 175 7.10 -19.38 4.42
N PRO A 176 7.62 -20.61 4.30
CA PRO A 176 8.09 -21.19 3.03
C PRO A 176 7.05 -21.17 1.91
N GLU A 177 5.77 -21.27 2.23
CA GLU A 177 4.64 -21.19 1.30
C GLU A 177 4.54 -19.85 0.57
N LEU A 178 5.10 -18.78 1.13
CA LEU A 178 5.10 -17.45 0.51
C LEU A 178 6.24 -17.25 -0.50
N TYR A 179 7.17 -18.19 -0.64
CA TYR A 179 8.30 -17.98 -1.56
C TYR A 179 8.87 -19.23 -2.21
N LYS A 180 8.42 -20.42 -1.82
CA LYS A 180 8.82 -21.69 -2.44
C LYS A 180 7.66 -22.23 -3.26
N ASN A 181 8.00 -22.76 -4.43
CA ASN A 181 7.06 -23.44 -5.32
C ASN A 181 5.87 -22.56 -5.73
N LEU A 182 6.13 -21.29 -6.04
CA LEU A 182 5.07 -20.39 -6.48
C LEU A 182 4.41 -20.92 -7.78
N PRO A 183 3.12 -20.65 -7.99
CA PRO A 183 2.43 -21.02 -9.23
C PRO A 183 3.18 -20.52 -10.47
N LYS A 184 3.23 -21.36 -11.50
CA LYS A 184 3.92 -21.04 -12.76
C LYS A 184 2.95 -20.63 -13.88
N ASP A 185 1.67 -20.86 -13.66
CA ASP A 185 0.57 -20.74 -14.62
C ASP A 185 -0.30 -19.50 -14.43
N VAL A 186 -0.08 -18.74 -13.35
CA VAL A 186 -0.76 -17.48 -13.03
C VAL A 186 0.25 -16.41 -12.65
N VAL A 187 -0.16 -15.14 -12.73
CA VAL A 187 0.68 -14.01 -12.28
C VAL A 187 0.84 -14.06 -10.77
N ASN A 188 2.06 -13.94 -10.25
CA ASN A 188 2.36 -13.89 -8.82
C ASN A 188 2.62 -12.43 -8.42
N ILE A 189 1.77 -11.88 -7.56
CA ILE A 189 1.87 -10.52 -7.03
C ILE A 189 2.16 -10.59 -5.53
N GLY A 190 3.25 -9.96 -5.09
CA GLY A 190 3.62 -9.86 -3.68
C GLY A 190 3.25 -8.50 -3.09
N LEU A 191 2.53 -8.52 -1.97
CA LEU A 191 2.10 -7.33 -1.25
C LEU A 191 2.88 -7.22 0.06
N ILE A 192 3.65 -6.14 0.19
CA ILE A 192 4.43 -5.80 1.39
C ILE A 192 4.22 -4.33 1.71
N HIS A 193 3.95 -3.97 2.96
CA HIS A 193 3.64 -2.57 3.26
C HIS A 193 4.87 -1.66 3.02
N SER A 194 6.03 -2.02 3.58
CA SER A 194 7.30 -1.33 3.32
C SER A 194 8.18 -2.09 2.31
N PRO A 195 8.56 -1.46 1.18
CA PRO A 195 9.42 -2.07 0.16
C PRO A 195 10.93 -1.84 0.39
N GLU A 196 11.34 -1.15 1.46
CA GLU A 196 12.71 -0.64 1.65
C GLU A 196 13.79 -1.72 1.44
N TYR A 197 13.59 -2.88 2.05
CA TYR A 197 14.55 -3.98 2.03
C TYR A 197 14.21 -5.12 1.08
N ALA A 198 13.15 -4.99 0.29
CA ALA A 198 12.83 -5.96 -0.76
C ALA A 198 13.94 -6.04 -1.82
N LYS A 199 14.66 -4.93 -2.06
CA LYS A 199 15.72 -4.83 -3.08
C LYS A 199 17.10 -5.32 -2.62
N LEU A 200 17.30 -5.60 -1.32
CA LEU A 200 18.62 -5.97 -0.81
C LEU A 200 18.91 -7.46 -1.04
N LYS A 201 20.17 -7.79 -1.31
CA LYS A 201 20.63 -9.10 -1.81
C LYS A 201 20.09 -10.31 -1.04
N LYS A 202 19.92 -10.20 0.28
CA LYS A 202 19.40 -11.29 1.13
C LYS A 202 17.91 -11.59 0.86
N ASN A 203 17.10 -10.54 0.70
CA ASN A 203 15.65 -10.63 0.57
C ASN A 203 15.19 -10.76 -0.88
N ILE A 204 15.90 -10.13 -1.81
CA ILE A 204 15.54 -10.15 -3.23
C ILE A 204 15.54 -11.58 -3.79
N GLU A 205 16.39 -12.46 -3.27
CA GLU A 205 16.41 -13.88 -3.64
C GLU A 205 15.17 -14.65 -3.19
N LEU A 206 14.53 -14.23 -2.10
CA LEU A 206 13.25 -14.81 -1.63
C LEU A 206 12.08 -14.29 -2.47
N LEU A 207 12.21 -13.09 -3.06
CA LEU A 207 11.13 -12.43 -3.77
C LEU A 207 11.23 -12.56 -5.31
N LYS A 208 12.28 -13.19 -5.84
CA LYS A 208 12.57 -13.25 -7.28
C LYS A 208 11.55 -13.99 -8.14
N GLU A 209 10.73 -14.87 -7.54
CA GLU A 209 9.72 -15.63 -8.28
C GLU A 209 8.39 -14.86 -8.46
N TYR A 210 8.29 -13.68 -7.85
CA TYR A 210 7.18 -12.75 -8.07
C TYR A 210 7.35 -11.99 -9.37
N ASP A 211 6.23 -11.80 -10.07
CA ASP A 211 6.17 -10.98 -11.29
C ASP A 211 6.10 -9.49 -10.92
N LEU A 212 5.37 -9.14 -9.86
CA LEU A 212 5.24 -7.77 -9.36
C LEU A 212 5.21 -7.75 -7.83
N LEU A 213 6.00 -6.90 -7.23
CA LEU A 213 5.90 -6.48 -5.83
C LEU A 213 5.21 -5.12 -5.75
N ILE A 214 4.27 -4.97 -4.83
CA ILE A 214 3.60 -3.70 -4.57
C ILE A 214 3.74 -3.37 -3.09
N GLY A 215 4.19 -2.15 -2.78
CA GLY A 215 4.21 -1.64 -1.42
C GLY A 215 3.89 -0.17 -1.32
N GLY A 216 3.69 0.32 -0.09
CA GLY A 216 3.35 1.69 0.27
C GLY A 216 4.42 2.29 1.19
N HIS A 217 3.99 2.77 2.36
CA HIS A 217 4.81 3.21 3.50
C HIS A 217 5.64 4.48 3.28
N THR A 218 5.97 4.82 2.03
CA THR A 218 6.95 5.87 1.72
C THR A 218 6.31 7.22 1.41
N HIS A 219 4.97 7.27 1.34
CA HIS A 219 4.17 8.48 1.12
C HIS A 219 4.58 9.28 -0.13
N ASP A 220 5.01 8.59 -1.20
CA ASP A 220 5.51 9.17 -2.45
C ASP A 220 6.74 10.09 -2.25
N GLY A 221 7.39 10.02 -1.09
CA GLY A 221 8.42 10.98 -0.70
C GLY A 221 7.90 12.42 -0.55
N CYS A 222 6.61 12.62 -0.32
CA CYS A 222 5.97 13.93 -0.19
C CYS A 222 6.22 14.88 -1.38
N ILE A 223 6.12 14.39 -2.62
CA ILE A 223 6.30 15.21 -3.83
C ILE A 223 5.07 16.08 -4.12
N PRO A 224 5.21 17.42 -4.11
CA PRO A 224 4.11 18.33 -4.46
C PRO A 224 3.64 18.13 -5.90
N PHE A 225 2.33 18.27 -6.13
CA PHE A 225 1.70 18.21 -7.45
C PHE A 225 1.87 16.87 -8.19
N GLY A 226 2.47 15.86 -7.56
CA GLY A 226 2.66 14.53 -8.14
C GLY A 226 3.52 14.51 -9.41
N ILE A 227 4.36 15.54 -9.59
CA ILE A 227 5.15 15.73 -10.80
C ILE A 227 6.25 14.68 -10.95
N GLY A 228 6.57 14.40 -12.22
CA GLY A 228 7.68 13.53 -12.63
C GLY A 228 7.50 12.04 -12.33
N ASN A 229 8.34 11.22 -12.96
CA ASN A 229 8.45 9.78 -12.75
C ASN A 229 9.81 9.39 -12.16
N PHE A 230 10.45 10.34 -11.48
CA PHE A 230 11.69 10.11 -10.75
C PHE A 230 11.43 9.28 -9.47
N ARG A 231 12.48 8.67 -8.95
CA ARG A 231 12.41 7.72 -7.82
C ARG A 231 12.73 8.33 -6.47
N TRP A 232 13.04 9.62 -6.40
CA TRP A 232 13.39 10.34 -5.17
C TRP A 232 12.21 11.16 -4.60
N GLY A 233 12.30 11.52 -3.33
CA GLY A 233 11.31 12.30 -2.57
C GLY A 233 11.90 13.59 -2.00
N LEU A 234 11.08 14.47 -1.42
CA LEU A 234 11.57 15.56 -0.57
C LEU A 234 11.79 15.10 0.87
N ILE A 235 10.82 14.37 1.42
CA ILE A 235 10.81 13.92 2.82
C ILE A 235 10.23 12.50 2.88
N SER A 236 10.88 11.59 3.58
CA SER A 236 10.32 10.28 3.95
C SER A 236 9.74 10.29 5.37
N PRO A 237 8.91 9.30 5.75
CA PRO A 237 8.43 9.15 7.13
C PRO A 237 9.54 9.00 8.16
N LYS A 238 10.70 8.47 7.74
CA LYS A 238 11.92 8.38 8.55
C LYS A 238 12.58 9.75 8.78
N LYS A 239 11.99 10.85 8.30
CA LYS A 239 12.50 12.22 8.37
C LYS A 239 13.81 12.42 7.59
N GLU A 240 14.07 11.57 6.61
CA GLU A 240 15.17 11.74 5.67
C GLU A 240 14.80 12.80 4.64
N PHE A 241 15.74 13.70 4.34
CA PHE A 241 15.60 14.68 3.27
C PHE A 241 16.18 14.13 1.97
N PHE A 242 15.49 14.37 0.86
CA PHE A 242 15.86 13.89 -0.47
C PHE A 242 16.06 12.36 -0.58
N PRO A 243 15.18 11.53 0.01
CA PRO A 243 15.33 10.09 -0.01
C PRO A 243 15.25 9.54 -1.43
N LYS A 244 15.95 8.43 -1.69
CA LYS A 244 15.96 7.73 -2.99
C LYS A 244 15.11 6.46 -2.93
N ASP A 245 14.59 6.04 -4.08
CA ASP A 245 13.79 4.83 -4.26
C ASP A 245 12.49 4.77 -3.42
N VAL A 246 11.88 5.91 -3.14
CA VAL A 246 10.66 6.06 -2.31
C VAL A 246 9.37 6.19 -3.12
N ARG A 247 9.44 6.03 -4.44
CA ARG A 247 8.26 6.10 -5.32
C ARG A 247 8.54 5.47 -6.67
N GLY A 248 7.48 5.17 -7.40
CA GLY A 248 7.58 4.80 -8.81
C GLY A 248 7.61 3.31 -9.05
N PHE A 249 7.64 2.98 -10.33
CA PHE A 249 7.79 1.63 -10.86
C PHE A 249 9.23 1.40 -11.32
N ARG A 250 9.73 0.18 -11.14
CA ARG A 250 11.05 -0.26 -11.60
C ARG A 250 11.16 -1.78 -11.61
N THR A 251 11.98 -2.31 -12.50
CA THR A 251 12.40 -3.71 -12.47
C THR A 251 13.65 -3.85 -11.61
N LEU A 252 13.65 -4.83 -10.71
CA LEU A 252 14.79 -5.17 -9.87
C LEU A 252 15.80 -6.03 -10.65
N ASP A 253 17.01 -6.19 -10.12
CA ASP A 253 18.08 -6.97 -10.78
C ASP A 253 17.71 -8.44 -11.01
N THR A 254 16.74 -8.97 -10.28
CA THR A 254 16.19 -10.33 -10.46
C THR A 254 15.17 -10.45 -11.60
N GLY A 255 14.75 -9.33 -12.19
CA GLY A 255 13.67 -9.28 -13.18
C GLY A 255 12.27 -9.13 -12.57
N THR A 256 12.14 -9.14 -11.24
CA THR A 256 10.88 -8.83 -10.55
C THR A 256 10.58 -7.35 -10.65
N ASP A 257 9.35 -6.99 -11.02
CA ASP A 257 8.92 -5.60 -11.00
C ASP A 257 8.57 -5.15 -9.58
N LEU A 258 8.83 -3.89 -9.26
CA LEU A 258 8.51 -3.26 -7.98
C LEU A 258 7.79 -1.93 -8.21
N LEU A 259 6.59 -1.85 -7.64
CA LEU A 259 5.76 -0.67 -7.57
C LEU A 259 5.71 -0.14 -6.14
N ILE A 260 6.09 1.13 -5.98
CA ILE A 260 5.85 1.86 -4.73
C ILE A 260 4.66 2.79 -4.93
N ASN A 261 3.56 2.45 -4.28
CA ASN A 261 2.36 3.26 -4.16
C ASN A 261 2.66 4.53 -3.37
N GLY A 262 2.04 5.62 -3.80
CA GLY A 262 2.30 6.93 -3.21
C GLY A 262 1.57 7.18 -1.89
N GLY A 263 0.56 6.39 -1.56
CA GLY A 263 -0.29 6.61 -0.39
C GLY A 263 -1.34 7.70 -0.60
N ILE A 264 -2.44 7.59 0.15
CA ILE A 264 -3.52 8.59 0.11
C ILE A 264 -3.16 9.80 0.98
N VAL A 265 -2.63 9.59 2.17
CA VAL A 265 -2.16 10.66 3.08
C VAL A 265 -0.65 10.74 3.00
N LYS A 266 -0.08 11.96 2.96
CA LYS A 266 1.38 12.15 2.92
C LYS A 266 1.98 12.39 4.29
N ILE A 267 1.26 13.14 5.10
CA ILE A 267 1.60 13.46 6.48
C ILE A 267 0.44 13.00 7.34
N GLN A 268 0.62 11.88 8.02
CA GLN A 268 -0.35 11.26 8.90
C GLN A 268 -0.66 12.14 10.12
N ASN A 269 -1.75 11.84 10.81
CA ASN A 269 -2.27 12.72 11.85
C ASN A 269 -1.40 12.72 13.12
N CYS A 270 -0.72 11.62 13.42
CA CYS A 270 0.24 11.54 14.51
C CYS A 270 1.58 12.28 14.23
N ALA A 271 1.82 12.71 12.98
CA ALA A 271 3.00 13.51 12.63
C ALA A 271 2.88 14.98 13.09
N PRO A 272 3.99 15.74 13.20
CA PRO A 272 3.96 17.13 13.63
C PRO A 272 3.01 18.01 12.79
N THR A 273 2.10 18.73 13.47
CA THR A 273 1.05 19.53 12.82
C THR A 273 1.57 20.59 11.85
N ILE A 274 2.80 21.08 12.05
CA ILE A 274 3.46 22.04 11.15
C ILE A 274 3.67 21.49 9.73
N LEU A 275 3.72 20.15 9.57
CA LEU A 275 3.90 19.49 8.27
C LEU A 275 2.56 19.18 7.58
N HIS A 276 1.43 19.21 8.31
CA HIS A 276 0.10 18.86 7.78
C HIS A 276 -0.30 19.65 6.51
N PRO A 277 0.09 20.93 6.31
CA PRO A 277 -0.21 21.65 5.07
C PRO A 277 0.34 20.99 3.79
N LEU A 278 1.35 20.12 3.89
CA LEU A 278 1.88 19.37 2.73
C LEU A 278 0.84 18.41 2.14
N ASN A 279 -0.14 17.95 2.93
CA ASN A 279 -1.25 17.14 2.43
C ASN A 279 -2.14 17.87 1.42
N HIS A 280 -2.11 19.21 1.39
CA HIS A 280 -2.82 19.98 0.38
C HIS A 280 -2.00 20.13 -0.91
N LEU A 281 -0.67 20.13 -0.79
CA LEU A 281 0.25 20.30 -1.91
C LEU A 281 0.53 19.00 -2.65
N CYS A 282 0.40 17.86 -1.98
CA CYS A 282 0.67 16.55 -2.54
C CYS A 282 -0.66 15.86 -2.90
N PRO A 283 -0.76 15.20 -4.07
CA PRO A 283 -1.97 14.47 -4.43
C PRO A 283 -2.21 13.28 -3.49
N MET A 284 -3.48 12.97 -3.23
CA MET A 284 -3.83 11.59 -2.88
C MET A 284 -3.44 10.70 -4.07
N GLN A 285 -2.89 9.51 -3.86
CA GLN A 285 -2.45 8.66 -4.97
C GLN A 285 -3.01 7.24 -4.91
N MET A 286 -3.43 6.78 -6.08
CA MET A 286 -3.84 5.40 -6.35
C MET A 286 -3.08 4.88 -7.58
N ASP A 287 -2.97 3.57 -7.67
CA ASP A 287 -2.39 2.90 -8.82
C ASP A 287 -3.43 2.01 -9.49
N THR A 288 -3.51 2.06 -10.81
CA THR A 288 -4.24 1.09 -11.62
C THR A 288 -3.23 0.29 -12.41
N ILE A 289 -3.21 -1.03 -12.22
CA ILE A 289 -2.29 -1.94 -12.90
C ILE A 289 -3.08 -2.88 -13.78
N THR A 290 -2.84 -2.82 -15.10
CA THR A 290 -3.41 -3.72 -16.09
C THR A 290 -2.34 -4.72 -16.53
N PHE A 291 -2.58 -6.00 -16.26
CA PHE A 291 -1.80 -7.10 -16.82
C PHE A 291 -2.39 -7.49 -18.17
N THR A 292 -1.53 -7.67 -19.18
CA THR A 292 -1.94 -7.95 -20.56
C THR A 292 -1.15 -9.10 -21.16
N CYS A 293 -1.79 -9.83 -22.09
CA CYS A 293 -1.16 -10.87 -22.90
C CYS A 293 -0.56 -10.33 -24.21
N GLU A 294 -0.79 -9.05 -24.53
CA GLU A 294 -0.20 -8.38 -25.69
C GLU A 294 1.22 -7.93 -25.37
N GLU A 295 2.21 -8.50 -26.05
CA GLU A 295 3.62 -8.14 -25.89
C GLU A 295 3.84 -6.66 -26.23
N GLN A 296 4.24 -5.88 -25.22
CA GLN A 296 4.52 -4.46 -25.32
C GLN A 296 5.44 -4.03 -24.18
N GLU A 297 6.12 -2.89 -24.37
CA GLU A 297 6.84 -2.24 -23.27
C GLU A 297 5.88 -1.80 -22.16
N THR A 298 6.36 -1.78 -20.92
CA THR A 298 5.57 -1.31 -19.78
C THR A 298 5.14 0.13 -19.98
N GLY A 299 3.83 0.35 -20.10
CA GLY A 299 3.25 1.67 -20.23
C GLY A 299 3.05 2.31 -18.85
N ILE A 300 3.47 3.55 -18.69
CA ILE A 300 3.23 4.34 -17.47
C ILE A 300 2.61 5.67 -17.84
N SER A 301 1.43 5.96 -17.31
CA SER A 301 0.81 7.28 -17.43
C SER A 301 0.25 7.74 -16.07
N LYS A 302 -0.11 9.02 -15.99
CA LYS A 302 -0.71 9.62 -14.81
C LYS A 302 -1.89 10.47 -15.23
N LYS A 303 -3.00 10.33 -14.53
CA LYS A 303 -4.19 11.17 -14.69
C LYS A 303 -4.53 11.88 -13.38
N LEU A 304 -4.87 13.15 -13.49
CA LEU A 304 -5.32 13.96 -12.36
C LEU A 304 -6.85 13.96 -12.33
N ILE A 305 -7.41 13.49 -11.23
CA ILE A 305 -8.84 13.45 -10.97
C ILE A 305 -9.18 14.58 -10.01
N TYR A 306 -9.89 15.58 -10.53
CA TYR A 306 -10.43 16.66 -9.71
C TYR A 306 -11.73 16.21 -9.08
N THR A 307 -11.71 16.10 -7.75
CA THR A 307 -12.90 15.82 -6.97
C THR A 307 -13.65 17.13 -6.82
N LYS A 308 -14.83 17.23 -7.43
CA LYS A 308 -15.69 18.41 -7.20
C LYS A 308 -16.17 18.38 -5.75
N LYS A 309 -16.17 19.55 -5.11
CA LYS A 309 -16.75 19.74 -3.77
C LYS A 309 -18.26 19.54 -3.79
#